data_AF-A0A257W5X8-F1
#
_entry.id   AF-A0A257W5X8-F1
#
_cell.length_a   1.000
_cell.length_b   1.000
_cell.length_c   1.000
_cell.angle_alpha   90.00
_cell.angle_beta   90.00
_cell.angle_gamma   90.00
#
_symmetry.space_group_name_H-M   'P 1'
#
loop_
_entity.id
_entity.type
_entity.pdbx_description
1 polymer ?
#
loop_
_entity_poly.entity_id
_entity_poly.type
_entity_poly.pdbx_seq_one_letter_code
_entity_poly.pdbx_strand_id
1 'polypeptide(L)' 'KLTNFTELNWKAPLTGRTAGYYILIRETSSPVWEKKIFTTATSASIPYSKDNYFFAIQSVDEAGHESLPVIPQVSRR' A
#
# COMPACT_ATOMS: atom_id res chain seq x y z
N LYS A 1 20.21 8.76 -11.67
CA LYS A 1 19.44 7.58 -12.13
C LYS A 1 18.00 7.80 -11.66
N LEU A 2 17.04 8.08 -12.56
CA LEU A 2 15.62 8.19 -12.19
C LEU A 2 15.12 6.78 -11.86
N THR A 3 15.22 6.38 -10.59
CA THR A 3 14.54 5.18 -10.12
C THR A 3 13.09 5.56 -9.84
N ASN A 4 12.21 5.29 -10.81
CA ASN A 4 10.75 5.47 -10.68
C ASN A 4 10.10 4.40 -9.78
N PHE A 5 10.82 3.98 -8.73
CA PHE A 5 10.37 2.97 -7.79
C PHE A 5 10.06 3.63 -6.46
N THR A 6 8.94 3.23 -5.86
CA THR A 6 8.57 3.61 -4.50
C THR A 6 8.68 2.40 -3.61
N GLU A 7 9.54 2.50 -2.60
CA GLU A 7 9.58 1.53 -1.52
C GLU A 7 8.55 1.91 -0.46
N LEU A 8 7.60 1.01 -0.25
CA LEU A 8 6.56 1.12 0.76
C LEU A 8 6.92 0.20 1.91
N ASN A 9 6.90 0.74 3.12
CA ASN A 9 7.09 -0.01 4.35
C ASN A 9 5.98 0.38 5.32
N TRP A 10 5.35 -0.61 5.94
CA TRP A 10 4.31 -0.39 6.93
C TRP A 10 4.49 -1.34 8.10
N LYS A 11 3.79 -1.05 9.18
CA LYS A 11 3.73 -1.93 10.36
C LYS A 11 2.47 -2.75 10.30
N ALA A 12 2.57 -3.99 10.75
CA ALA A 12 1.39 -4.81 10.99
C ALA A 12 0.47 -4.10 12.01
N PRO A 13 -0.86 -4.21 11.86
CA PRO A 13 -1.78 -3.67 12.84
C PRO A 13 -1.52 -4.32 14.21
N LEU A 14 -1.59 -3.51 15.28
CA LEU A 14 -1.38 -3.97 16.66
C LEU A 14 -2.47 -4.94 17.13
N THR A 15 -3.62 -4.93 16.47
CA THR A 15 -4.82 -5.69 16.83
C THR A 15 -5.41 -6.34 15.59
N GLY A 16 -5.74 -7.63 15.70
CA GLY A 16 -6.34 -8.42 14.62
C GLY A 16 -5.33 -9.37 13.95
N ARG A 17 -5.81 -10.54 13.52
CA ARG A 17 -5.02 -11.49 12.73
C ARG A 17 -5.07 -11.07 11.27
N THR A 18 -3.94 -10.60 10.76
CA THR A 18 -3.83 -10.19 9.36
C THR A 18 -3.31 -11.35 8.51
N ALA A 19 -4.08 -11.81 7.54
CA ALA A 19 -3.65 -12.79 6.55
C ALA A 19 -2.74 -12.16 5.48
N GLY A 20 -2.94 -10.87 5.20
CA GLY A 20 -2.08 -10.12 4.29
C GLY A 20 -2.51 -8.67 4.11
N TYR A 21 -1.95 -8.03 3.08
CA TYR A 21 -2.11 -6.63 2.80
C TYR A 21 -2.40 -6.42 1.32
N TYR A 22 -3.28 -5.47 1.04
CA TYR A 22 -3.53 -4.96 -0.29
C TYR A 22 -2.91 -3.57 -0.42
N ILE A 23 -2.04 -3.43 -1.41
CA ILE A 23 -1.49 -2.14 -1.83
C ILE A 23 -2.42 -1.60 -2.91
N LEU A 24 -3.13 -0.54 -2.58
CA LEU A 24 -3.96 0.22 -3.49
C LEU A 24 -3.11 1.30 -4.16
N ILE A 25 -3.27 1.45 -5.46
CA ILE A 25 -2.55 2.42 -6.27
C ILE A 25 -3.56 3.18 -7.13
N ARG A 26 -3.43 4.50 -7.18
CA ARG A 26 -4.20 5.37 -8.06
C ARG A 26 -3.36 6.52 -8.57
N GLU A 27 -3.71 7.05 -9.73
CA GLU A 27 -3.13 8.30 -10.22
C GLU A 27 -3.59 9.49 -9.37
N THR A 28 -2.80 10.56 -9.34
CA THR A 28 -3.16 11.78 -8.62
C THR A 28 -4.41 12.47 -9.18
N SER A 29 -4.71 12.26 -10.46
CA SER A 29 -5.92 12.72 -11.14
C SER A 29 -7.14 11.84 -10.92
N SER A 30 -6.95 10.60 -10.48
CA SER A 30 -8.02 9.60 -10.39
C SER A 30 -8.73 9.66 -9.02
N PRO A 31 -10.08 9.77 -9.00
CA PRO A 31 -10.84 9.76 -7.74
C PRO A 31 -11.00 8.36 -7.14
N VAL A 32 -10.66 7.31 -7.89
CA VAL A 32 -10.85 5.89 -7.50
C VAL A 32 -9.51 5.14 -7.49
N TRP A 33 -9.44 4.04 -6.73
CA TRP A 33 -8.30 3.12 -6.77
C TRP A 33 -8.32 2.31 -8.07
N GLU A 34 -7.21 2.32 -8.80
CA GLU A 34 -7.13 1.71 -10.13
C GLU A 34 -6.43 0.35 -10.10
N LYS A 35 -5.48 0.17 -9.19
CA LYS A 35 -4.75 -1.08 -9.02
C LYS A 35 -4.76 -1.52 -7.57
N LYS A 36 -4.79 -2.84 -7.37
CA LYS A 36 -4.74 -3.49 -6.06
C LYS A 36 -3.76 -4.67 -6.16
N ILE A 37 -2.73 -4.66 -5.32
CA ILE A 37 -1.69 -5.70 -5.28
C ILE A 37 -1.76 -6.37 -3.92
N PHE A 38 -1.94 -7.69 -3.89
CA PHE A 38 -1.89 -8.46 -2.66
C PHE A 38 -0.44 -8.81 -2.30
N THR A 39 -0.09 -8.65 -1.03
CA THR A 39 1.19 -9.07 -0.46
C THR A 39 1.01 -9.48 0.99
N THR A 40 1.74 -10.50 1.43
CA THR A 40 1.80 -10.88 2.85
C THR A 40 2.96 -10.19 3.58
N ALA A 41 3.88 -9.59 2.83
CA ALA A 41 4.99 -8.84 3.39
C ALA A 41 4.54 -7.46 3.89
N THR A 42 5.25 -6.92 4.88
CA THR A 42 5.06 -5.55 5.39
C THR A 42 5.89 -4.50 4.64
N SER A 43 6.49 -4.90 3.52
CA SER A 43 7.33 -4.07 2.66
C SER A 43 7.12 -4.47 1.20
N ALA A 44 7.06 -3.49 0.30
CA ALA A 44 6.94 -3.74 -1.13
C ALA A 44 7.65 -2.65 -1.94
N SER A 45 8.27 -3.06 -3.05
CA SER A 45 8.84 -2.14 -4.03
C SER A 45 7.91 -2.07 -5.24
N ILE A 46 7.39 -0.88 -5.50
CA ILE A 46 6.41 -0.63 -6.55
C ILE A 46 7.07 0.16 -7.68
N PRO A 47 6.96 -0.24 -8.94
CA PRO A 47 7.53 0.45 -10.10
C PRO A 47 6.72 1.71 -10.52
N TYR A 48 6.22 2.46 -9.54
CA TYR A 48 5.49 3.71 -9.74
C TYR A 48 6.08 4.80 -8.84
N SER A 49 6.15 6.04 -9.33
CA SER A 49 6.62 7.18 -8.53
C SER A 49 5.50 7.77 -7.67
N LYS A 50 5.80 8.01 -6.40
CA LYS A 50 4.93 8.72 -5.44
C LYS A 50 4.56 10.15 -5.84
N ASP A 51 5.25 10.72 -6.83
CA ASP A 51 4.95 12.06 -7.33
C ASP A 51 3.71 12.07 -8.24
N ASN A 52 3.42 10.93 -8.90
CA ASN A 52 2.30 10.77 -9.83
C ASN A 52 1.22 9.82 -9.33
N TYR A 53 1.54 8.97 -8.34
CA TYR A 53 0.64 7.96 -7.81
C TYR A 53 0.47 8.08 -6.30
N PHE A 54 -0.76 7.91 -5.84
CA PHE A 54 -1.06 7.65 -4.45
C PHE A 54 -1.01 6.16 -4.15
N PHE A 55 -0.49 5.85 -2.96
CA PHE A 55 -0.43 4.49 -2.43
C PHE A 55 -1.23 4.44 -1.13
N ALA A 56 -2.00 3.38 -0.94
CA ALA A 56 -2.59 3.06 0.35
C ALA A 56 -2.46 1.56 0.62
N ILE A 57 -2.50 1.19 1.89
CA ILE A 57 -2.35 -0.18 2.34
C ILE A 57 -3.60 -0.55 3.12
N GLN A 58 -4.16 -1.70 2.81
CA GLN A 58 -5.35 -2.23 3.43
C GLN A 58 -5.02 -3.62 3.97
N SER A 59 -5.21 -3.82 5.27
CA SER A 59 -4.99 -5.13 5.88
C SER A 59 -6.22 -6.01 5.66
N VAL A 60 -6.00 -7.30 5.37
CA VAL A 60 -7.06 -8.29 5.22
C VAL A 60 -6.86 -9.43 6.21
N ASP A 61 -7.95 -9.90 6.83
CA ASP A 61 -7.94 -11.07 7.71
C ASP A 61 -8.10 -12.39 6.94
N GLU A 62 -8.03 -13.53 7.63
CA GLU A 62 -8.21 -14.86 7.02
C GLU A 62 -9.63 -15.09 6.49
N ALA A 63 -10.61 -14.33 6.98
CA ALA A 63 -12.00 -14.39 6.52
C ALA A 63 -12.27 -13.48 5.31
N GLY A 64 -11.28 -12.69 4.88
CA GLY A 64 -11.40 -11.77 3.75
C GLY A 64 -11.95 -10.38 4.11
N HIS A 65 -12.04 -10.03 5.40
CA HIS A 65 -12.45 -8.69 5.82
C HIS A 65 -11.32 -7.70 5.59
N GLU A 66 -11.63 -6.64 4.85
CA GLU A 66 -10.69 -5.59 4.49
C GLU A 66 -10.83 -4.42 5.46
N SER A 67 -9.69 -3.92 5.96
CA SER A 67 -9.68 -2.74 6.82
C SER A 67 -9.87 -1.44 6.03
N LEU A 68 -9.80 -0.32 6.73
CA LEU A 68 -9.68 0.98 6.07
C LEU A 68 -8.31 1.12 5.37
N PRO A 69 -8.27 1.68 4.15
CA PRO A 69 -7.02 1.94 3.47
C PRO A 69 -6.24 3.04 4.20
N VAL A 70 -5.03 2.72 4.65
CA VAL A 70 -4.12 3.64 5.34
C VAL A 70 -3.06 4.10 4.36
N ILE A 71 -2.89 5.41 4.24
CA ILE A 71 -1.81 5.99 3.44
C ILE A 71 -0.51 5.85 4.25
N PRO A 72 0.50 5.11 3.76
CA PRO A 72 1.77 4.99 4.47
C PRO A 72 2.43 6.36 4.57
N GLN A 73 2.94 6.69 5.75
CA GLN A 73 3.73 7.90 5.91
C GLN A 73 5.04 7.74 5.15
N VAL A 74 5.36 8.74 4.34
CA VAL A 74 6.67 8.82 3.67
C VAL A 74 7.73 8.94 4.75
N SER A 75 8.53 7.89 4.92
CA SER A 75 9.74 8.00 5.74
C SER A 75 10.72 8.87 4.98
N ARG A 76 10.73 10.16 5.29
CA ARG A 76 11.77 11.09 4.85
C ARG A 76 13.02 10.73 5.65
N ARG A 77 13.98 10.12 4.98
CA ARG A 77 15.31 9.87 5.56
C ARG A 77 16.18 11.10 5.41
#